data_AF-A0A7J5TL04-F1
#
_entry.id   AF-A0A7J5TL04-F1
#
_cell.length_a   1.000
_cell.length_b   1.000
_cell.length_c   1.000
_cell.angle_alpha   90.00
_cell.angle_beta   90.00
_cell.angle_gamma   90.00
#
_symmetry.space_group_name_H-M   'P 1'
#
loop_
_entity.id
_entity.type
_entity.pdbx_description
1 polymer ?
#
loop_
_entity_poly.entity_id
_entity_poly.type
_entity_poly.pdbx_seq_one_letter_code
_entity_poly.pdbx_strand_id
1 'polypeptide(L)'
;MVTRKDIAEQAGVSQSTVSRLLNGDPTLKVKADTRRRIMRTAAELGYRAFTSRSIAVLNVPPQFDELQDAYFQSLQTELRKVAAEQGTTLTFFDSIDSLIAHADDHDGFVATGPTSFQRTDL
;
A
#
# COMPACT_ATOMS: atom_id res chain seq x y z
N MET A 1 -3.72 -4.73 21.33
CA MET A 1 -3.42 -4.08 20.03
C MET A 1 -2.71 -2.77 20.33
N VAL A 2 -1.58 -2.49 19.69
CA VAL A 2 -0.84 -1.24 19.92
C VAL A 2 -1.50 -0.10 19.17
N THR A 3 -1.66 1.03 19.84
CA THR A 3 -2.32 2.22 19.33
C THR A 3 -1.33 3.36 19.09
N ARG A 4 -1.75 4.38 18.33
CA ARG A 4 -0.97 5.61 18.14
C ARG A 4 -0.74 6.36 19.45
N LYS A 5 -1.62 6.16 20.44
CA LYS A 5 -1.50 6.73 21.79
C LYS A 5 -0.33 6.09 22.54
N ASP A 6 -0.22 4.76 22.49
CA ASP A 6 0.87 4.02 23.14
C ASP A 6 2.25 4.46 22.60
N ILE A 7 2.35 4.62 21.28
CA ILE A 7 3.57 5.15 20.64
C ILE A 7 3.86 6.58 21.10
N ALA A 8 2.83 7.43 21.21
CA ALA A 8 3.00 8.83 21.59
C ALA A 8 3.50 8.98 23.04
N GLU A 9 2.93 8.19 23.96
CA GLU A 9 3.34 8.13 25.36
C GLU A 9 4.81 7.68 25.48
N GLN A 10 5.18 6.59 24.82
CA GLN A 10 6.54 6.05 24.90
C GLN A 10 7.58 6.88 24.11
N ALA A 11 7.18 7.53 23.02
CA ALA A 11 8.03 8.44 22.27
C ALA A 11 8.02 9.88 22.83
N GLY A 12 7.28 10.18 23.90
CA GLY A 12 7.22 11.50 24.52
C GLY A 12 6.81 12.62 23.57
N VAL A 13 5.77 12.38 22.76
CA VAL A 13 5.19 13.34 21.81
C VAL A 13 3.67 13.31 21.87
N SER A 14 2.99 14.22 21.17
CA SER A 14 1.54 14.16 21.06
C SER A 14 1.08 13.05 20.12
N GLN A 15 -0.09 12.45 20.40
CA GLN A 15 -0.76 11.50 19.50
C GLN A 15 -0.98 12.10 18.09
N SER A 16 -1.28 13.40 18.02
CA SER A 16 -1.42 14.11 16.74
C SER A 16 -0.14 14.13 15.92
N THR A 17 1.02 14.26 16.56
CA THR A 17 2.34 14.21 15.89
C THR A 17 2.61 12.82 15.35
N VAL A 18 2.36 11.77 16.13
CA VAL A 18 2.50 10.37 15.69
C VAL A 18 1.56 10.09 14.53
N SER A 19 0.29 10.51 14.62
CA SER A 19 -0.71 10.28 13.58
C SER A 19 -0.32 10.92 12.26
N ARG A 20 0.05 12.21 12.27
CA ARG A 20 0.47 12.92 11.06
C ARG A 20 1.76 12.34 10.47
N LEU A 21 2.71 11.96 11.33
CA LEU A 21 3.97 11.37 10.89
C LEU A 21 3.76 10.01 10.22
N LEU A 22 2.99 9.14 10.84
CA LEU A 22 2.71 7.79 10.33
C LEU A 22 1.78 7.79 9.11
N ASN A 23 0.95 8.83 8.96
CA ASN A 23 0.13 9.06 7.77
C ASN A 23 0.89 9.80 6.65
N GLY A 24 2.16 10.17 6.83
CA GLY A 24 2.95 10.81 5.77
C GLY A 24 2.61 12.27 5.47
N ASP A 25 2.03 13.02 6.42
CA ASP A 25 1.66 14.43 6.24
C ASP A 25 2.89 15.29 5.80
N PRO A 26 2.87 15.86 4.57
CA PRO A 26 4.01 16.62 4.04
C PRO A 26 4.20 17.98 4.72
N THR A 27 3.18 18.50 5.41
CA THR A 27 3.24 19.77 6.14
C THR A 27 3.87 19.63 7.53
N LEU A 28 4.02 18.39 8.02
CA LEU A 28 4.54 18.10 9.34
C LEU A 28 6.05 18.35 9.43
N LYS A 29 6.44 19.48 10.03
CA LYS A 29 7.83 19.79 10.36
C LYS A 29 8.20 19.23 11.74
N VAL A 30 8.75 18.02 11.77
CA VAL A 30 9.33 17.40 12.96
C VAL A 30 10.85 17.27 12.83
N LYS A 31 11.57 17.44 13.95
CA LYS A 31 13.02 17.21 13.98
C LYS A 31 13.34 15.77 13.60
N ALA A 32 14.46 15.56 12.92
CA ALA A 32 14.92 14.23 12.51
C ALA A 32 14.99 13.25 13.70
N ASP A 33 15.47 13.72 14.86
CA ASP A 33 15.56 12.90 16.08
C ASP A 33 14.18 12.47 16.59
N THR A 34 13.20 13.38 16.57
CA THR A 34 11.81 13.06 16.96
C THR A 34 11.20 12.03 16.00
N ARG A 35 11.44 12.17 14.70
CA ARG A 35 11.02 11.19 13.68
C ARG A 35 11.63 9.81 13.96
N ARG A 36 12.95 9.74 14.18
CA ARG A 36 13.63 8.46 14.49
C ARG A 36 13.08 7.83 15.76
N ARG A 37 12.83 8.63 16.81
CA ARG A 37 12.28 8.14 18.08
C ARG A 37 10.90 7.52 17.88
N ILE A 38 9.99 8.21 17.18
CA ILE A 38 8.63 7.68 16.89
C ILE A 38 8.71 6.38 16.08
N MET A 39 9.53 6.34 15.02
CA MET A 39 9.67 5.15 14.17
C MET A 39 10.25 3.95 14.95
N ARG A 40 11.26 4.19 15.80
CA ARG A 40 11.85 3.15 16.65
C ARG A 40 10.83 2.61 17.65
N THR A 41 10.13 3.48 18.37
CA THR A 41 9.10 3.08 19.33
C THR A 41 7.96 2.31 18.66
N ALA A 42 7.53 2.73 17.47
CA ALA A 42 6.53 1.99 16.69
C ALA A 42 7.01 0.57 16.35
N ALA A 43 8.27 0.41 15.93
CA ALA A 43 8.85 -0.90 15.63
C ALA A 43 8.99 -1.79 16.88
N GLU A 44 9.49 -1.24 18.00
CA GLU A 44 9.65 -1.94 19.28
C GLU A 44 8.32 -2.47 19.83
N LEU A 45 7.25 -1.69 19.68
CA LEU A 45 5.91 -2.08 20.09
C LEU A 45 5.23 -3.02 19.09
N GLY A 46 5.85 -3.30 17.94
CA GLY A 46 5.21 -4.08 16.87
C GLY A 46 4.00 -3.37 16.27
N TYR A 47 3.97 -2.04 16.30
CA TYR A 47 2.91 -1.25 15.69
C TYR A 47 2.92 -1.45 14.17
N ARG A 48 1.89 -2.13 13.67
CA ARG A 48 1.55 -2.11 12.25
C ARG A 48 0.60 -0.96 12.01
N ALA A 49 1.05 0.02 11.24
CA ALA A 49 0.19 1.08 10.80
C ALA A 49 -0.90 0.47 9.91
N PHE A 50 -2.16 0.54 10.35
CA PHE A 50 -3.32 0.40 9.47
C PHE A 50 -3.40 1.66 8.61
N THR A 51 -2.40 1.87 7.76
CA THR A 51 -2.57 2.78 6.63
C THR A 51 -3.43 2.01 5.64
N SER A 52 -4.60 2.55 5.32
CA SER A 52 -5.34 2.15 4.14
C SER A 52 -4.43 2.38 2.94
N ARG A 53 -3.66 1.36 2.55
CA ARG A 53 -2.81 1.46 1.37
C ARG A 53 -3.70 1.34 0.16
N SER A 54 -3.51 2.22 -0.81
CA SER A 54 -4.17 2.16 -2.11
C SER A 54 -3.18 1.52 -3.08
N ILE A 55 -3.43 0.28 -3.50
CA ILE A 55 -2.55 -0.43 -4.44
C ILE A 55 -3.31 -0.64 -5.74
N ALA A 56 -2.69 -0.23 -6.85
CA ALA A 56 -3.21 -0.51 -8.16
C ALA A 56 -2.84 -1.93 -8.61
N VAL A 57 -3.74 -2.60 -9.32
CA VAL A 57 -3.51 -3.93 -9.87
C VAL A 57 -3.71 -3.84 -11.38
N LEU A 58 -2.62 -3.94 -12.14
CA LEU A 58 -2.65 -4.03 -13.59
C LEU A 58 -2.93 -5.48 -13.99
N ASN A 59 -4.13 -5.73 -14.49
CA ASN A 59 -4.61 -7.05 -14.87
C ASN A 59 -4.53 -7.20 -16.40
N VAL A 60 -3.55 -7.97 -16.87
CA VAL A 60 -3.36 -8.24 -18.31
C VAL A 60 -3.45 -9.74 -18.54
N PRO A 61 -4.65 -10.34 -18.43
CA PRO A 61 -4.80 -11.76 -18.67
C PRO A 61 -4.53 -12.08 -20.15
N PRO A 62 -3.96 -13.26 -20.44
CA PRO A 62 -3.76 -13.72 -21.80
C PRO A 62 -5.09 -13.95 -22.52
N GLN A 63 -5.17 -13.53 -23.78
CA GLN A 63 -6.42 -13.49 -24.57
C GLN A 63 -6.88 -14.86 -25.12
N PHE A 64 -6.10 -15.94 -24.92
CA PHE A 64 -6.22 -17.14 -25.76
C PHE A 64 -6.35 -18.48 -25.02
N ASP A 65 -6.62 -18.51 -23.71
CA ASP A 65 -6.77 -19.80 -23.01
C ASP A 65 -7.76 -19.74 -21.83
N GLU A 66 -8.87 -20.48 -21.93
CA GLU A 66 -9.92 -20.58 -20.90
C GLU A 66 -9.38 -21.12 -19.56
N LEU A 67 -8.36 -21.99 -19.59
CA LEU A 67 -7.71 -22.49 -18.36
C LEU A 67 -6.88 -21.41 -17.67
N GLN A 68 -6.32 -20.48 -18.43
CA GLN A 68 -5.58 -19.34 -17.88
C GLN A 68 -6.55 -18.37 -17.19
N ASP A 69 -7.75 -18.14 -17.76
CA ASP A 69 -8.77 -17.29 -17.14
C ASP A 69 -9.17 -17.77 -15.73
N ALA A 70 -9.39 -19.08 -15.55
CA ALA A 70 -9.69 -19.66 -14.23
C ALA A 70 -8.57 -19.45 -13.18
N TYR A 71 -7.30 -19.56 -13.60
CA TYR A 71 -6.15 -19.28 -12.72
C TYR A 71 -6.10 -17.81 -12.31
N PHE A 72 -6.24 -16.88 -13.26
CA PHE A 72 -6.18 -15.45 -12.98
C PHE A 72 -7.38 -14.99 -12.13
N GLN A 73 -8.56 -15.56 -12.31
CA GLN A 73 -9.71 -15.30 -11.44
C GLN A 73 -9.47 -15.77 -9.99
N SER A 74 -8.88 -16.94 -9.80
CA SER A 74 -8.50 -17.42 -8.46
C SER A 74 -7.45 -16.51 -7.82
N LEU A 75 -6.45 -16.07 -8.58
CA LEU A 75 -5.42 -15.13 -8.13
C LEU A 75 -6.02 -13.79 -7.69
N GLN A 76 -6.95 -13.22 -8.46
CA GLN A 76 -7.65 -11.99 -8.11
C GLN A 76 -8.46 -12.14 -6.82
N THR A 77 -9.10 -13.30 -6.64
CA THR A 77 -9.90 -13.61 -5.45
C THR A 77 -9.02 -13.60 -4.19
N GLU A 78 -7.88 -14.30 -4.25
CA GLU A 78 -6.94 -14.33 -3.12
C GLU A 78 -6.28 -12.96 -2.88
N LEU A 79 -5.94 -12.21 -3.94
CA LEU A 79 -5.43 -10.83 -3.82
C LEU A 79 -6.40 -9.93 -3.04
N ARG A 80 -7.69 -9.94 -3.42
CA ARG A 80 -8.72 -9.14 -2.75
C ARG A 80 -8.89 -9.54 -1.29
N LYS A 81 -8.85 -10.84 -1.01
CA LYS A 81 -8.96 -11.37 0.36
C LYS A 81 -7.80 -10.90 1.23
N VAL A 82 -6.55 -11.10 0.78
CA VAL A 82 -5.35 -10.66 1.52
C VAL A 82 -5.32 -9.14 1.69
N ALA A 83 -5.71 -8.39 0.67
CA ALA A 83 -5.79 -6.93 0.77
C ALA A 83 -6.83 -6.49 1.82
N ALA A 84 -8.01 -7.10 1.83
CA ALA A 84 -9.04 -6.82 2.85
C ALA A 84 -8.55 -7.15 4.26
N GLU A 85 -7.88 -8.28 4.46
CA GLU A 85 -7.29 -8.67 5.76
C GLU A 85 -6.21 -7.68 6.25
N GLN A 86 -5.48 -7.04 5.32
CA GLN A 86 -4.47 -6.04 5.63
C GLN A 86 -5.00 -4.60 5.64
N GLY A 87 -6.30 -4.40 5.39
CA GLY A 87 -6.90 -3.06 5.26
C GLY A 87 -6.34 -2.27 4.07
N THR A 88 -5.93 -2.95 3.01
CA THR A 88 -5.45 -2.37 1.74
C THR A 88 -6.60 -2.35 0.73
N THR A 89 -6.76 -1.22 0.03
CA THR A 89 -7.68 -1.09 -1.10
C THR A 89 -6.96 -1.46 -2.39
N LEU A 90 -7.59 -2.34 -3.19
CA LEU A 90 -7.12 -2.68 -4.53
C LEU A 90 -7.98 -2.02 -5.58
N THR A 91 -7.36 -1.32 -6.54
CA THR A 91 -8.02 -0.80 -7.73
C THR A 91 -7.48 -1.53 -8.95
N PHE A 92 -8.36 -2.14 -9.74
CA PHE A 92 -7.97 -2.95 -10.90
C PHE A 92 -7.99 -2.10 -12.17
N PHE A 93 -6.94 -2.24 -12.99
CA PHE A 93 -6.77 -1.57 -14.26
C PHE A 93 -6.50 -2.60 -15.35
N ASP A 94 -7.14 -2.44 -16.50
CA ASP A 94 -6.96 -3.33 -17.65
C ASP A 94 -5.96 -2.78 -18.68
N SER A 95 -5.42 -1.57 -18.46
CA SER A 95 -4.42 -0.94 -19.33
C SER A 95 -3.39 -0.12 -18.55
N ILE A 96 -2.19 0.00 -19.11
CA ILE A 96 -1.10 0.81 -18.56
C ILE A 96 -1.48 2.29 -18.57
N ASP A 97 -2.07 2.79 -19.66
CA ASP A 97 -2.46 4.21 -19.76
C ASP A 97 -3.42 4.63 -18.65
N SER A 98 -4.39 3.76 -18.32
CA SER A 98 -5.36 4.03 -17.26
C SER A 98 -4.70 4.01 -15.88
N LEU A 99 -3.76 3.08 -15.66
CA LEU A 99 -2.94 3.03 -14.45
C LEU A 99 -2.10 4.30 -14.28
N ILE A 100 -1.38 4.71 -15.34
CA ILE A 100 -0.53 5.90 -15.33
C ILE A 100 -1.36 7.16 -15.05
N ALA A 101 -2.55 7.27 -15.65
CA ALA A 101 -3.44 8.40 -15.44
C ALA A 101 -3.89 8.57 -13.97
N HIS A 102 -3.87 7.49 -13.17
CA HIS A 102 -4.24 7.48 -11.76
C HIS A 102 -3.07 7.15 -10.84
N ALA A 103 -1.82 7.27 -11.31
CA ALA A 103 -0.64 6.85 -10.54
C ALA A 103 -0.51 7.57 -9.19
N ASP A 104 -0.91 8.84 -9.12
CA ASP A 104 -0.84 9.65 -7.90
C ASP A 104 -1.87 9.23 -6.82
N ASP A 105 -2.90 8.45 -7.19
CA ASP A 105 -3.94 7.97 -6.27
C ASP A 105 -3.55 6.67 -5.55
N HIS A 106 -2.38 6.11 -5.89
CA HIS A 106 -1.92 4.81 -5.43
C HIS A 106 -0.52 4.86 -4.82
N ASP A 107 -0.33 4.15 -3.71
CA ASP A 107 0.96 4.02 -3.02
C ASP A 107 1.93 3.08 -3.76
N GLY A 108 1.43 2.32 -4.74
CA GLY A 108 2.19 1.38 -5.55
C GLY A 108 1.29 0.55 -6.47
N PHE A 109 1.89 -0.29 -7.30
CA PHE A 109 1.15 -1.17 -8.20
C PHE A 109 1.70 -2.60 -8.22
N VAL A 110 0.85 -3.55 -8.59
CA VAL A 110 1.17 -4.95 -8.87
C VAL A 110 0.67 -5.28 -10.27
N ALA A 111 1.48 -5.93 -11.08
CA ALA A 111 1.06 -6.43 -12.40
C ALA A 111 0.82 -7.94 -12.33
N THR A 112 -0.32 -8.39 -12.86
CA THR A 112 -0.67 -9.81 -12.98
C THR A 112 -0.96 -10.14 -14.44
N GLY A 113 -0.11 -10.95 -15.04
CA GLY A 113 -0.22 -11.36 -16.44
C GLY A 113 1.10 -11.86 -17.01
N PRO A 114 1.09 -12.61 -18.12
CA PRO A 114 2.30 -13.11 -18.79
C PRO A 114 3.06 -12.03 -19.57
N THR A 115 2.50 -10.81 -19.67
CA THR A 115 3.09 -9.73 -20.46
C THR A 115 4.39 -9.26 -19.80
N SER A 116 5.51 -9.48 -20.50
CA SER A 116 6.77 -8.82 -20.20
C SER A 116 6.71 -7.42 -20.81
N PHE A 117 6.69 -6.39 -19.96
CA PHE A 117 6.71 -5.00 -20.41
C PHE A 117 8.11 -4.64 -20.90
N GLN A 118 8.23 -4.04 -22.08
CA GLN A 118 9.49 -3.42 -22.50
C GLN A 118 9.57 -2.01 -21.92
N ARG A 119 10.80 -1.50 -21.73
CA ARG A 119 11.04 -0.15 -21.17
C ARG A 119 10.40 0.97 -22.00
N THR A 120 10.02 0.68 -23.23
CA THR A 120 9.35 1.60 -24.17
C THR A 120 7.84 1.71 -23.92
N ASP A 121 7.25 0.80 -23.14
CA ASP A 121 5.82 0.77 -22.81
C ASP A 121 5.49 1.51 -21.49
N LEU A 122 6.49 2.13 -20.87
CA LEU A 122 6.44 2.91 -19.62
C LEU A 122 6.71 4.39 -19.92
#